data_AF-A0A2W0BX38-F1
#
_entry.id   AF-A0A2W0BX38-F1
#
_cell.length_a   1.000
_cell.length_b   1.000
_cell.length_c   1.000
_cell.angle_alpha   90.00
_cell.angle_beta   90.00
_cell.angle_gamma   90.00
#
_symmetry.space_group_name_H-M   'P 1'
#
loop_
_entity.id
_entity.type
_entity.pdbx_description
1 polymer ?
#
loop_
_entity_poly.entity_id
_entity_poly.type
_entity_poly.pdbx_seq_one_letter_code
_entity_poly.pdbx_strand_id
1 'polypeptide(L)'
;MTTQREYRCEVCGTATTNPLHWFVIRCGDQELTIQRWNAASANAEGARHYCGEAHAQVYISRWFELVCTPPKPDFTRAATAK
;
A
#
# COMPACT_ATOMS: atom_id res chain seq x y z
N MET A 1 -9.27 -28.85 -12.06
CA MET A 1 -7.96 -28.29 -11.68
C MET A 1 -8.17 -26.87 -11.20
N THR A 2 -8.17 -26.62 -9.89
CA THR A 2 -8.24 -25.26 -9.35
C THR A 2 -6.87 -24.62 -9.50
N THR A 3 -6.74 -23.66 -10.40
CA THR A 3 -5.55 -22.81 -10.53
C THR A 3 -5.39 -21.99 -9.26
N GLN A 4 -4.60 -22.52 -8.31
CA GLN A 4 -4.32 -21.82 -7.07
C GLN A 4 -3.42 -20.62 -7.41
N ARG A 5 -3.99 -19.41 -7.42
CA ARG A 5 -3.26 -18.18 -7.73
C ARG A 5 -2.27 -17.90 -6.60
N GLU A 6 -1.00 -17.83 -6.97
CA GLU A 6 0.07 -17.39 -6.07
C GLU A 6 0.09 -15.85 -6.03
N TYR A 7 0.12 -15.29 -4.83
CA TYR A 7 0.19 -13.85 -4.61
C TYR A 7 1.57 -13.49 -4.08
N ARG A 8 2.12 -12.38 -4.57
CA ARG A 8 3.49 -11.94 -4.25
C ARG A 8 3.49 -10.56 -3.62
N CYS A 9 4.28 -10.37 -2.56
CA CYS A 9 4.44 -9.08 -1.94
C CYS A 9 5.29 -8.16 -2.82
N GLU A 10 4.78 -6.96 -3.10
CA GLU A 10 5.44 -5.96 -3.95
C GLU A 10 6.71 -5.33 -3.32
N VAL A 11 6.97 -5.59 -2.03
CA VAL A 11 8.10 -5.00 -1.30
C VAL A 11 9.21 -6.02 -1.08
N CYS A 12 8.91 -7.16 -0.46
CA CYS A 12 9.92 -8.18 -0.12
C CYS A 12 9.91 -9.39 -1.07
N GLY A 13 8.96 -9.48 -1.98
CA GLY A 13 8.87 -10.58 -2.94
C GLY A 13 8.40 -11.92 -2.37
N THR A 14 8.03 -11.99 -1.07
CA THR A 14 7.41 -13.19 -0.46
C THR A 14 6.20 -13.61 -1.30
N ALA A 15 6.12 -14.89 -1.66
CA ALA A 15 5.01 -15.46 -2.41
C ALA A 15 4.23 -16.45 -1.53
N THR A 16 2.91 -16.49 -1.68
CA THR A 16 2.04 -17.43 -0.96
C THR A 16 0.75 -17.69 -1.71
N THR A 17 0.21 -18.90 -1.55
CA THR A 17 -1.15 -19.23 -1.98
C THR A 17 -2.19 -19.05 -0.88
N ASN A 18 -1.75 -18.82 0.37
CA ASN A 18 -2.62 -18.58 1.52
C ASN A 18 -2.20 -17.29 2.29
N PRO A 19 -2.56 -16.11 1.77
CA PRO A 19 -2.14 -14.82 2.32
C PRO A 19 -2.95 -14.41 3.56
N LEU A 20 -2.45 -14.79 4.74
CA LEU A 20 -3.01 -14.42 6.04
C LEU A 20 -2.41 -13.09 6.55
N HIS A 21 -3.27 -12.13 6.94
CA HIS A 21 -2.87 -10.77 7.34
C HIS A 21 -2.25 -9.92 6.23
N TRP A 22 -2.51 -10.28 4.98
CA TRP A 22 -2.09 -9.49 3.84
C TRP A 22 -3.07 -8.36 3.55
N PHE A 23 -2.57 -7.36 2.83
CA PHE A 23 -3.33 -6.23 2.34
C PHE A 23 -3.28 -6.18 0.82
N VAL A 24 -4.37 -5.72 0.23
CA VAL A 24 -4.45 -5.39 -1.19
C VAL A 24 -4.59 -3.88 -1.30
N ILE A 25 -3.70 -3.26 -2.07
CA ILE A 25 -3.78 -1.83 -2.38
C ILE A 25 -4.09 -1.69 -3.86
N ARG A 26 -5.04 -0.81 -4.17
CA ARG A 26 -5.30 -0.34 -5.53
C ARG A 26 -4.95 1.12 -5.62
N CYS A 27 -4.12 1.44 -6.61
CA CYS A 27 -3.72 2.81 -6.91
C CYS A 27 -4.66 3.35 -7.98
N GLY A 28 -5.57 4.23 -7.61
CA GLY A 28 -6.31 5.07 -8.56
C GLY A 28 -5.51 6.32 -8.92
N ASP A 29 -6.10 7.16 -9.78
CA ASP A 29 -5.52 8.43 -10.19
C ASP A 29 -5.49 9.45 -9.03
N GLN A 30 -6.58 9.51 -8.26
CA GLN A 30 -6.76 10.49 -7.17
C GLN A 30 -6.84 9.85 -5.77
N GLU A 31 -6.97 8.53 -5.70
CA GLU A 31 -7.17 7.81 -4.44
C GLU A 31 -6.32 6.55 -4.35
N LEU A 32 -6.00 6.19 -3.11
CA LEU A 32 -5.34 4.94 -2.78
C LEU A 32 -6.26 4.12 -1.87
N THR A 33 -6.83 3.04 -2.40
CA THR A 33 -7.73 2.17 -1.63
C THR A 33 -6.94 1.03 -1.00
N ILE A 34 -7.03 0.89 0.33
CA ILE A 34 -6.42 -0.21 1.08
C ILE A 34 -7.52 -1.14 1.57
N GLN A 35 -7.38 -2.43 1.29
CA GLN A 35 -8.35 -3.45 1.69
C GLN A 35 -7.61 -4.61 2.36
N ARG A 36 -8.24 -5.24 3.36
CA ARG A 36 -7.78 -6.56 3.81
C ARG A 36 -7.84 -7.53 2.64
N TRP A 37 -6.88 -8.44 2.58
CA TRP A 37 -6.84 -9.44 1.52
C TRP A 37 -8.13 -10.26 1.50
N ASN A 38 -8.72 -10.38 0.31
CA ASN A 38 -9.78 -11.31 0.00
C ASN A 38 -9.68 -11.68 -1.48
N ALA A 39 -10.28 -12.81 -1.86
CA ALA A 39 -10.18 -13.31 -3.22
C ALA A 39 -10.73 -12.31 -4.26
N ALA A 40 -11.78 -11.54 -3.96
CA ALA A 40 -12.33 -10.59 -4.92
C ALA A 40 -11.37 -9.40 -5.15
N SER A 41 -10.88 -8.77 -4.09
CA SER A 41 -9.95 -7.63 -4.21
C SER A 41 -8.59 -8.05 -4.77
N ALA A 42 -8.08 -9.22 -4.37
CA ALA A 42 -6.78 -9.71 -4.81
C ALA A 42 -6.72 -10.06 -6.30
N ASN A 43 -7.87 -10.36 -6.90
CA ASN A 43 -8.02 -10.71 -8.30
C ASN A 43 -8.54 -9.56 -9.17
N ALA A 44 -8.80 -8.40 -8.56
CA ALA A 44 -9.17 -7.20 -9.29
C ALA A 44 -7.97 -6.68 -10.11
N GLU A 45 -8.27 -6.00 -11.22
CA GLU A 45 -7.23 -5.36 -12.03
C GLU A 45 -6.49 -4.29 -11.22
N GLY A 46 -5.17 -4.22 -11.39
CA GLY A 46 -4.31 -3.28 -10.66
C GLY A 46 -4.15 -3.58 -9.17
N ALA A 47 -4.62 -4.73 -8.67
CA ALA A 47 -4.43 -5.16 -7.30
C ALA A 47 -2.95 -5.44 -7.01
N ARG A 48 -2.42 -4.78 -5.97
CA ARG A 48 -1.05 -4.95 -5.47
C ARG A 48 -1.09 -5.58 -4.09
N HIS A 49 -0.25 -6.58 -3.83
CA HIS A 49 -0.33 -7.38 -2.59
C HIS A 49 0.83 -7.06 -1.64
N TYR A 50 0.52 -7.01 -0.35
CA TYR A 50 1.48 -6.67 0.71
C TYR A 50 1.33 -7.65 1.86
N CYS A 51 2.44 -8.29 2.26
CA CYS A 51 2.42 -9.37 3.26
C CYS A 51 2.27 -8.92 4.71
N GLY A 52 2.04 -7.63 4.94
CA GLY A 52 1.84 -7.06 6.26
C GLY A 52 1.76 -5.54 6.21
N GLU A 53 1.43 -4.94 7.36
CA GLU A 53 1.22 -3.51 7.51
C GLU A 53 2.47 -2.69 7.13
N ALA A 54 3.65 -3.10 7.61
CA ALA A 54 4.89 -2.38 7.34
C ALA A 54 5.18 -2.24 5.84
N HIS A 55 4.96 -3.30 5.06
CA HIS A 55 5.16 -3.26 3.61
C HIS A 55 4.05 -2.48 2.88
N ALA A 56 2.81 -2.54 3.36
CA ALA A 56 1.75 -1.68 2.86
C ALA A 56 2.08 -0.19 3.11
N GLN A 57 2.58 0.15 4.30
CA GLN A 57 2.98 1.51 4.66
C GLN A 57 4.11 2.05 3.77
N VAL A 58 5.10 1.24 3.42
CA VAL A 58 6.15 1.64 2.47
C VAL A 58 5.55 2.13 1.15
N TYR A 59 4.54 1.41 0.63
CA TYR A 59 3.89 1.81 -0.61
C TYR A 59 3.03 3.07 -0.44
N ILE A 60 2.30 3.19 0.66
CA ILE A 60 1.49 4.37 0.99
C ILE A 60 2.38 5.63 1.06
N SER A 61 3.52 5.55 1.76
CA SER A 61 4.48 6.66 1.85
C SER A 61 4.98 7.08 0.47
N ARG A 62 5.37 6.12 -0.38
CA ARG A 62 5.84 6.39 -1.75
C ARG A 62 4.76 7.04 -2.62
N TRP A 63 3.50 6.61 -2.47
CA TRP A 63 2.39 7.24 -3.17
C TRP A 63 2.21 8.70 -2.73
N PHE A 64 2.26 8.98 -1.43
CA PHE A 64 2.27 10.36 -0.94
C PHE A 64 3.46 11.15 -1.47
N GLU A 65 4.66 10.59 -1.53
CA GLU A 65 5.84 11.28 -2.09
C GLU A 65 5.67 11.64 -3.58
N LEU A 66 5.01 10.80 -4.36
CA LEU A 66 4.69 11.08 -5.77
C LEU A 66 3.60 12.16 -5.92
N VAL A 67 2.71 12.31 -4.93
CA VAL A 67 1.60 13.29 -4.93
C VAL A 67 1.96 14.58 -4.18
N CYS A 68 2.97 14.56 -3.30
CA CYS A 68 3.34 15.68 -2.43
C CYS A 68 4.52 16.49 -3.01
N THR A 69 4.20 17.31 -4.00
CA THR A 69 4.80 18.65 -4.13
C THR A 69 3.67 19.67 -3.97
N PRO A 70 3.72 20.57 -2.96
CA PRO A 70 4.89 21.06 -2.22
C PRO A 70 5.11 20.43 -0.82
N PRO A 71 6.28 20.69 -0.19
CA PRO A 71 6.71 20.04 1.05
C PRO A 71 5.83 20.34 2.27
N LYS A 72 5.85 19.37 3.20
CA LYS A 72 5.19 19.44 4.51
C LYS A 72 5.56 20.75 5.23
N PRO A 73 4.58 21.51 5.73
CA PRO A 73 4.85 22.72 6.50
C PRO A 73 5.64 22.39 7.78
N ASP A 74 6.68 23.18 8.03
CA ASP A 74 7.48 23.11 9.26
C ASP A 74 6.68 23.74 10.42
N PHE A 75 6.11 22.90 11.28
CA PHE A 75 5.33 23.33 12.44
C PHE A 75 6.20 23.69 13.66
N THR A 76 7.52 23.50 13.56
CA THR A 76 8.49 23.87 14.61
C THR A 76 8.79 25.38 14.63
N ARG A 77 8.52 26.10 13.53
CA ARG A 77 8.72 27.56 13.39
C ARG A 77 7.58 28.42 13.98
N ALA A 78 7.00 28.01 15.10
CA ALA A 78 5.99 28.79 15.84
C ALA A 78 6.43 29.20 17.25
N ALA A 79 7.70 28.97 17.63
CA ALA A 79 8.20 29.21 18.98
C ALA A 79 9.18 30.39 19.12
N THR A 80 9.24 31.31 18.15
CA THR A 80 10.05 32.54 18.29
C THR A 80 9.25 33.78 17.95
N ALA A 81 8.25 34.04 18.79
CA ALA A 81 7.63 35.35 18.90
C ALA A 81 7.44 35.67 20.39
N LYS A 82 8.53 36.04 21.06
CA LYS A 82 8.51 36.97 22.18
C LYS A 82 9.88 37.59 22.39
#